data_AF-A0A4P7ULL2-F1
#
_entry.id   AF-A0A4P7ULL2-F1
#
_cell.length_a   1.000
_cell.length_b   1.000
_cell.length_c   1.000
_cell.angle_alpha   90.00
_cell.angle_beta   90.00
_cell.angle_gamma   90.00
#
_symmetry.space_group_name_H-M   'P 1'
#
loop_
_entity.id
_entity.type
_entity.pdbx_description
1 polymer ?
#
loop_
_entity_poly.entity_id
_entity_poly.type
_entity_poly.pdbx_seq_one_letter_code
_entity_poly.pdbx_strand_id
1 'polypeptide(L)'
;MKRVTDALAVSRSNTYERCRNPQPRPERYNKAEDALLLPLIVDFLGGRQTSDYRRIQRLLNRQLIASGRTPVNHKRVYRIMRQNNLLLARFTGSQPGKAHTGKVSTLQRNQRWCLTGLRLPATTVSGCASFLHWILVTGKLICPHQSRQRYKGHLG
;
A
#
# COMPACT_ATOMS: atom_id res chain seq x y z
N MET A 1 -27.13 -40.26 -21.51
CA MET A 1 -26.78 -38.85 -21.81
C MET A 1 -25.60 -38.73 -22.80
N LYS A 2 -25.53 -39.49 -23.90
CA LYS A 2 -24.42 -39.39 -24.88
C LYS A 2 -24.73 -38.37 -26.00
N ARG A 3 -25.93 -38.44 -26.57
CA ARG A 3 -26.37 -37.48 -27.61
C ARG A 3 -26.32 -36.02 -27.15
N VAL A 4 -26.64 -35.77 -25.88
CA VAL A 4 -26.61 -34.41 -25.29
C VAL A 4 -25.17 -33.90 -25.11
N THR A 5 -24.23 -34.76 -24.68
CA THR A 5 -22.83 -34.37 -24.48
C THR A 5 -22.11 -34.14 -25.81
N ASP A 6 -22.43 -34.97 -26.81
CA ASP A 6 -21.86 -34.88 -28.15
C ASP A 6 -22.36 -33.61 -28.87
N ALA A 7 -23.65 -33.28 -28.74
CA ALA A 7 -24.24 -32.06 -29.33
C ALA A 7 -23.73 -30.76 -28.69
N LEU A 8 -23.47 -30.75 -27.38
CA LEU A 8 -22.97 -29.57 -26.65
C LEU A 8 -21.44 -29.49 -26.59
N ALA A 9 -20.73 -30.50 -27.13
CA ALA A 9 -19.28 -30.65 -27.03
C ALA A 9 -18.74 -30.54 -25.58
N VAL A 10 -19.44 -31.17 -24.62
CA VAL A 10 -19.06 -31.18 -23.19
C VAL A 10 -18.69 -32.58 -22.74
N SER A 11 -17.71 -32.71 -21.84
CA SER A 11 -17.34 -34.00 -21.25
C SER A 11 -18.50 -34.68 -20.51
N ARG A 12 -18.70 -35.98 -20.80
CA ARG A 12 -19.72 -36.84 -20.17
C ARG A 12 -19.55 -36.99 -18.66
N SER A 13 -18.32 -37.04 -18.15
CA SER A 13 -18.07 -37.15 -16.71
C SER A 13 -18.52 -35.89 -15.96
N ASN A 14 -18.21 -34.71 -16.49
CA ASN A 14 -18.60 -33.42 -15.93
C ASN A 14 -20.13 -33.26 -15.88
N THR A 15 -20.85 -33.71 -16.93
CA THR A 15 -22.32 -33.66 -16.93
C THR A 15 -22.90 -34.61 -15.88
N TYR A 16 -22.35 -35.82 -15.75
CA TYR A 16 -22.76 -36.78 -14.75
C TYR A 16 -22.54 -36.27 -13.32
N GLU A 17 -21.37 -35.65 -13.06
CA GLU A 17 -21.05 -35.03 -11.77
C GLU A 17 -22.00 -33.88 -11.43
N ARG A 18 -22.28 -32.98 -12.37
CA ARG A 18 -23.21 -31.85 -12.15
C ARG A 18 -24.65 -32.29 -11.96
N CYS A 19 -25.09 -33.35 -12.64
CA CYS A 19 -26.42 -33.93 -12.44
C CYS A 19 -26.54 -34.66 -11.10
N ARG A 20 -25.50 -35.39 -10.68
CA ARG A 20 -25.50 -36.15 -9.42
C ARG A 20 -25.35 -35.25 -8.19
N ASN A 21 -24.50 -34.23 -8.29
CA ASN A 21 -24.23 -33.26 -7.24
C ASN A 21 -24.41 -31.85 -7.80
N PRO A 22 -25.66 -31.34 -7.87
CA PRO A 22 -25.91 -29.97 -8.28
C PRO A 22 -25.24 -29.02 -7.30
N GLN A 23 -24.13 -28.41 -7.71
CA GLN A 23 -23.49 -27.38 -6.89
C GLN A 23 -24.25 -26.08 -7.08
N PRO A 24 -24.83 -25.49 -6.01
CA PRO A 24 -25.47 -24.20 -6.13
C PRO A 24 -24.46 -23.18 -6.63
N ARG A 25 -24.89 -22.35 -7.58
CA ARG A 25 -24.06 -21.23 -8.01
C ARG A 25 -23.85 -20.33 -6.78
N PRO A 26 -22.61 -19.88 -6.49
CA PRO A 26 -22.40 -18.95 -5.40
C PRO A 26 -23.32 -17.74 -5.57
N GLU A 27 -23.90 -17.29 -4.46
CA GLU A 27 -24.81 -16.17 -4.46
C GLU A 27 -24.17 -14.96 -5.15
N ARG A 28 -24.94 -14.36 -6.06
CA ARG A 28 -24.48 -13.19 -6.80
C ARG A 28 -24.43 -12.02 -5.82
N TYR A 29 -23.35 -11.24 -5.89
CA TYR A 29 -23.17 -10.04 -5.08
C TYR A 29 -24.42 -9.15 -5.10
N ASN A 30 -25.03 -8.95 -3.93
CA ASN A 30 -26.20 -8.13 -3.73
C ASN A 30 -25.80 -6.69 -3.34
N LYS A 31 -26.15 -5.71 -4.19
CA LYS A 31 -25.86 -4.29 -3.95
C LYS A 31 -26.75 -3.69 -2.86
N ALA A 32 -27.95 -4.23 -2.62
CA ALA A 32 -28.90 -3.67 -1.67
C ALA A 32 -28.37 -3.70 -0.23
N GLU A 33 -27.65 -4.78 0.13
CA GLU A 33 -27.02 -4.92 1.44
C GLU A 33 -25.91 -3.88 1.70
N ASP A 34 -25.29 -3.32 0.66
CA ASP A 34 -24.24 -2.30 0.83
C ASP A 34 -24.79 -1.00 1.39
N ALA A 35 -26.07 -0.70 1.13
CA ALA A 35 -26.75 0.47 1.67
C ALA A 35 -26.79 0.44 3.21
N LEU A 36 -26.82 -0.75 3.81
CA LEU A 36 -26.79 -0.92 5.27
C LEU A 36 -25.39 -0.71 5.86
N LEU A 37 -24.33 -0.96 5.08
CA LEU A 37 -22.94 -0.82 5.52
C LEU A 37 -22.44 0.62 5.41
N LEU A 38 -22.99 1.39 4.49
CA LEU A 38 -22.60 2.78 4.24
C LEU A 38 -22.71 3.69 5.48
N PRO A 39 -23.83 3.75 6.22
CA PRO A 39 -23.92 4.61 7.41
C PRO A 39 -22.89 4.22 8.47
N LEU A 40 -22.72 2.91 8.72
CA LEU A 40 -21.72 2.42 9.68
C LEU A 40 -20.30 2.85 9.29
N ILE A 41 -19.96 2.80 8.00
CA ILE A 41 -18.65 3.24 7.51
C ILE A 41 -18.48 4.76 7.70
N VAL A 42 -19.51 5.56 7.41
CA VAL A 42 -19.47 7.01 7.59
C VAL A 42 -19.31 7.39 9.07
N ASP A 43 -19.98 6.67 9.97
CA ASP A 43 -19.85 6.86 11.43
C ASP A 43 -18.41 6.59 11.89
N PHE A 44 -17.79 5.50 11.41
CA PHE A 44 -16.38 5.22 11.72
C PHE A 44 -15.40 6.26 11.16
N LEU A 45 -15.75 6.92 10.06
CA LEU A 45 -14.93 7.96 9.46
C LEU A 45 -15.04 9.30 10.20
N GLY A 46 -16.14 9.56 10.91
CA GLY A 46 -16.37 10.82 11.64
C GLY A 46 -16.21 12.05 10.74
N GLY A 47 -16.64 11.96 9.48
CA GLY A 47 -16.53 13.02 8.48
C GLY A 47 -15.15 13.18 7.82
N ARG A 48 -14.16 12.32 8.11
CA ARG A 48 -12.83 12.36 7.48
C ARG A 48 -12.70 11.35 6.34
N GLN A 49 -12.06 11.72 5.24
CA GLN A 49 -11.64 10.75 4.22
C GLN A 49 -10.36 10.04 4.68
N THR A 50 -10.28 8.72 4.51
CA THR A 50 -9.10 7.94 4.92
C THR A 50 -8.73 6.89 3.87
N SER A 51 -7.44 6.55 3.78
CA SER A 51 -6.95 5.41 2.99
C SER A 51 -7.21 4.05 3.66
N ASP A 52 -7.70 4.04 4.90
CA ASP A 52 -7.53 2.92 5.83
C ASP A 52 -8.72 1.94 5.81
N TYR A 53 -9.15 1.56 4.61
CA TYR A 53 -10.29 0.64 4.43
C TYR A 53 -10.09 -0.72 5.13
N ARG A 54 -8.83 -1.18 5.30
CA ARG A 54 -8.51 -2.40 6.07
C ARG A 54 -8.78 -2.24 7.56
N ARG A 55 -8.51 -1.05 8.12
CA ARG A 55 -8.80 -0.74 9.52
C ARG A 55 -10.30 -0.66 9.74
N ILE A 56 -11.00 0.04 8.84
CA ILE A 56 -12.47 0.16 8.87
C ILE A 56 -13.12 -1.21 8.79
N GLN A 57 -12.68 -2.08 7.88
CA GLN A 57 -13.18 -3.45 7.79
C GLN A 57 -13.03 -4.21 9.12
N ARG A 58 -11.90 -4.07 9.82
CA ARG A 58 -11.69 -4.74 11.10
C ARG A 58 -12.66 -4.21 12.18
N LEU A 59 -12.89 -2.90 12.23
CA LEU A 59 -13.85 -2.30 13.18
C LEU A 59 -15.28 -2.71 12.86
N LEU A 60 -15.66 -2.63 11.59
CA LEU A 60 -16.97 -3.03 11.09
C LEU A 60 -17.24 -4.51 11.36
N ASN A 61 -16.27 -5.40 11.12
CA ASN A 61 -16.44 -6.82 11.40
C ASN A 61 -16.57 -7.12 12.90
N ARG A 62 -15.89 -6.38 13.78
CA ARG A 62 -16.09 -6.53 15.23
C ARG A 62 -17.53 -6.22 15.63
N GLN A 63 -18.10 -5.16 15.08
CA GLN A 63 -19.50 -4.79 15.34
C GLN A 63 -20.49 -5.79 14.71
N LEU A 64 -20.23 -6.24 13.47
CA LEU A 64 -21.09 -7.23 12.81
C LEU A 64 -21.12 -8.56 13.57
N ILE A 65 -19.95 -9.06 14.00
CA ILE A 65 -19.86 -10.28 14.80
C ILE A 65 -20.61 -10.12 16.13
N ALA A 66 -20.46 -8.97 16.80
CA ALA A 66 -21.21 -8.68 18.02
C ALA A 66 -22.73 -8.66 17.79
N SER A 67 -23.18 -8.23 16.61
CA SER A 67 -24.59 -8.26 16.20
C SER A 67 -25.07 -9.60 15.59
N GLY A 68 -24.23 -10.64 15.57
CA GLY A 68 -24.56 -11.94 14.99
C GLY A 68 -24.63 -11.97 13.45
N ARG A 69 -24.10 -10.94 12.77
CA ARG A 69 -24.09 -10.83 11.30
C ARG A 69 -22.82 -11.40 10.70
N THR A 70 -22.89 -11.76 9.42
CA THR A 70 -21.75 -12.31 8.68
C THR A 70 -20.67 -11.25 8.46
N PRO A 71 -19.38 -11.60 8.62
CA PRO A 71 -18.28 -10.67 8.43
C PRO A 71 -18.11 -10.29 6.95
N VAL A 72 -17.70 -9.05 6.72
CA VAL A 72 -17.53 -8.48 5.38
C VAL A 72 -16.07 -8.56 4.92
N ASN A 73 -15.88 -8.86 3.64
CA ASN A 73 -14.58 -8.88 2.98
C ASN A 73 -14.05 -7.45 2.75
N HIS A 74 -12.75 -7.19 3.00
CA HIS A 74 -12.08 -5.90 2.74
C HIS A 74 -12.30 -5.38 1.31
N LYS A 75 -12.38 -6.25 0.30
CA LYS A 75 -12.64 -5.84 -1.08
C LYS A 75 -14.01 -5.20 -1.25
N ARG A 76 -15.02 -5.69 -0.53
CA ARG A 76 -16.37 -5.13 -0.53
C ARG A 76 -16.37 -3.74 0.10
N VAL A 77 -15.72 -3.58 1.26
CA VAL A 77 -15.54 -2.28 1.92
C VAL A 77 -14.84 -1.28 1.01
N TYR A 78 -13.74 -1.68 0.35
CA TYR A 78 -13.02 -0.81 -0.60
C TYR A 78 -13.92 -0.34 -1.75
N ARG A 79 -14.73 -1.24 -2.33
CA ARG A 79 -15.64 -0.89 -3.43
C ARG A 79 -16.69 0.13 -2.98
N ILE A 80 -17.31 -0.08 -1.82
CA ILE A 80 -18.30 0.84 -1.24
C ILE A 80 -17.66 2.21 -1.00
N MET A 81 -16.50 2.25 -0.34
CA MET A 81 -15.80 3.50 -0.07
C MET A 81 -15.38 4.23 -1.35
N ARG A 82 -14.92 3.50 -2.37
CA ARG A 82 -14.53 4.06 -3.66
C ARG A 82 -15.72 4.65 -4.42
N GLN A 83 -16.87 3.96 -4.42
CA GLN A 83 -18.08 4.43 -5.09
C GLN A 83 -18.66 5.69 -4.44
N ASN A 84 -18.46 5.86 -3.14
CA ASN A 84 -18.96 7.00 -2.37
C ASN A 84 -17.92 8.11 -2.15
N ASN A 85 -16.78 8.08 -2.86
CA ASN A 85 -15.69 9.06 -2.75
C ASN A 85 -15.18 9.27 -1.30
N LEU A 86 -15.22 8.23 -0.47
CA LEU A 86 -14.77 8.26 0.93
C LEU A 86 -13.26 7.99 1.08
N LEU A 87 -12.61 7.57 0.00
CA LEU A 87 -11.18 7.32 -0.03
C LEU A 87 -10.44 8.62 -0.36
N LEU A 88 -9.37 8.87 0.39
CA LEU A 88 -8.46 9.96 0.10
C LEU A 88 -7.92 9.82 -1.33
N ALA A 89 -7.93 10.91 -2.10
CA ALA A 89 -7.31 10.95 -3.41
C ALA A 89 -5.84 10.54 -3.30
N ARG A 90 -5.40 9.67 -4.21
CA ARG A 90 -3.99 9.27 -4.26
C ARG A 90 -3.14 10.51 -4.47
N PHE A 91 -2.22 10.78 -3.54
CA PHE A 91 -1.20 11.80 -3.73
C PHE A 91 -0.37 11.44 -4.96
N THR A 92 -0.64 12.15 -6.06
CA THR A 92 0.18 12.09 -7.26
C THR A 92 1.27 13.11 -7.02
N GLY A 93 2.49 12.67 -6.74
CA GLY A 93 3.61 13.52 -6.27
C GLY A 93 4.09 14.61 -7.22
N SER A 94 3.26 15.03 -8.19
CA SER A 94 3.41 16.26 -8.95
C SER A 94 2.96 17.44 -8.09
N GLN A 95 3.67 17.69 -7.00
CA GLN A 95 3.71 19.03 -6.46
C GLN A 95 4.65 19.80 -7.39
N PRO A 96 4.22 20.88 -8.07
CA PRO A 96 5.15 21.69 -8.84
C PRO A 96 6.23 22.12 -7.85
N GLY A 97 7.47 21.68 -8.11
CA GLY A 97 8.60 22.05 -7.30
C GLY A 97 8.57 23.56 -7.18
N LYS A 98 8.46 24.08 -5.96
CA LYS A 98 8.64 25.51 -5.73
C LYS A 98 10.06 25.81 -6.18
N ALA A 99 10.22 26.24 -7.43
CA ALA A 99 11.52 26.59 -7.96
C ALA A 99 12.06 27.67 -7.03
N HIS A 100 13.12 27.34 -6.28
CA HIS A 100 13.73 28.29 -5.38
C HIS A 100 14.45 29.30 -6.28
N THR A 101 13.80 30.41 -6.65
CA THR A 101 14.41 31.50 -7.41
C THR A 101 15.36 32.34 -6.55
N GLY A 102 15.79 31.81 -5.39
CA GLY A 102 16.76 32.46 -4.52
C GLY A 102 18.16 32.22 -5.06
N LYS A 103 18.67 33.10 -5.92
CA LYS A 103 20.11 33.16 -6.22
C LYS A 103 20.82 33.61 -4.95
N VAL A 104 21.45 32.69 -4.22
CA VAL A 104 22.21 33.01 -3.00
C VAL A 104 23.61 33.49 -3.41
N SER A 105 23.77 34.79 -3.62
CA SER A 105 25.09 35.41 -3.79
C SER A 105 25.62 35.91 -2.46
N THR A 106 26.75 35.39 -2.00
CA THR A 106 27.48 35.87 -0.82
C THR A 106 28.79 36.51 -1.26
N LEU A 107 29.12 37.69 -0.72
CA LEU A 107 30.34 38.44 -1.08
C LEU A 107 31.63 37.75 -0.60
N GLN A 108 31.57 37.00 0.50
CA GLN A 108 32.70 36.20 1.01
C GLN A 108 32.26 34.80 1.46
N ARG A 109 33.22 33.88 1.49
CA ARG A 109 33.02 32.50 1.98
C ARG A 109 32.71 32.51 3.49
N ASN A 110 31.98 31.50 3.97
CA ASN A 110 31.64 31.27 5.39
C ASN A 110 30.64 32.22 6.07
N GLN A 111 29.90 33.05 5.33
CA GLN A 111 28.91 33.95 5.93
C GLN A 111 27.57 33.27 6.30
N ARG A 112 27.31 32.04 5.83
CA ARG A 112 26.06 31.32 6.09
C ARG A 112 26.33 29.86 6.42
N TRP A 113 25.92 29.43 7.61
CA TRP A 113 25.98 28.03 8.01
C TRP A 113 24.55 27.47 7.99
N CYS A 114 24.31 26.44 7.17
CA CYS A 114 23.08 25.68 7.23
C CYS A 114 23.34 24.38 8.02
N LEU A 115 22.74 24.28 9.20
CA LEU A 115 22.62 23.01 9.92
C LEU A 115 21.50 22.21 9.24
N THR A 116 21.85 21.38 8.26
CA THR A 116 20.90 20.41 7.69
C THR A 116 20.76 19.23 8.64
N GLY A 117 19.67 19.18 9.40
CA GLY A 117 19.34 18.04 10.25
C GLY A 117 18.95 16.83 9.40
N LEU A 118 19.92 15.96 9.10
CA LEU A 118 19.64 14.68 8.45
C LEU A 118 19.18 13.68 9.53
N ARG A 119 17.89 13.32 9.50
CA ARG A 119 17.36 12.25 10.38
C ARG A 119 17.69 10.90 9.76
N LEU A 120 18.74 10.24 10.27
CA LEU A 120 19.06 8.87 9.92
C LEU A 120 18.06 7.92 10.62
N PRO A 121 17.38 6.99 9.90
CA PRO A 121 16.60 5.95 10.55
C PRO A 121 17.54 4.99 11.26
N ALA A 122 17.33 4.77 12.56
CA ALA A 122 18.11 3.82 13.33
C ALA A 122 17.86 2.40 12.80
N THR A 123 18.80 1.88 12.01
CA THR A 123 18.88 0.45 11.72
C THR A 123 19.63 -0.24 12.85
N THR A 124 18.93 -1.21 13.43
CA THR A 124 19.26 -2.15 14.49
C THR A 124 20.74 -2.51 14.65
N VAL A 125 21.15 -2.55 15.92
CA VAL A 125 22.41 -3.00 16.51
C VAL A 125 22.95 -4.31 15.88
N SER A 126 24.09 -4.24 15.21
CA SER A 126 25.08 -5.33 15.14
C SER A 126 26.35 -4.86 14.43
N GLY A 127 27.47 -4.78 15.15
CA GLY A 127 28.80 -4.61 14.54
C GLY A 127 29.61 -3.38 14.95
N CYS A 128 29.60 -2.95 16.23
CA CYS A 128 30.39 -1.80 16.68
C CYS A 128 31.76 -2.11 17.31
N ALA A 129 32.18 -3.38 17.42
CA ALA A 129 33.37 -3.71 18.22
C ALA A 129 34.73 -3.49 17.51
N SER A 130 34.78 -3.42 16.18
CA SER A 130 36.08 -3.43 15.45
C SER A 130 36.55 -2.04 14.98
N PHE A 131 35.71 -1.00 15.05
CA PHE A 131 36.04 0.33 14.51
C PHE A 131 36.78 1.22 15.50
N LEU A 132 36.56 1.05 16.80
CA LEU A 132 37.13 1.92 17.84
C LEU A 132 38.63 1.64 18.07
N HIS A 133 39.08 0.40 17.95
CA HIS A 133 40.48 0.03 18.16
C HIS A 133 41.42 0.65 17.10
N TRP A 134 40.95 0.83 15.86
CA TRP A 134 41.80 1.31 14.76
C TRP A 134 41.96 2.84 14.73
N ILE A 135 40.97 3.60 15.25
CA ILE A 135 41.03 5.06 15.37
C ILE A 135 42.05 5.49 16.44
N LEU A 136 42.12 4.76 17.56
CA LEU A 136 43.00 5.07 18.69
C LEU A 136 44.49 4.85 18.39
N VAL A 137 44.85 3.98 17.44
CA VAL A 137 46.25 3.64 17.14
C VAL A 137 46.85 4.47 16.01
N THR A 138 46.05 5.07 15.12
CA THR A 138 46.57 5.71 13.90
C THR A 138 46.19 7.17 13.69
N GLY A 139 45.31 7.75 14.51
CA GLY A 139 45.05 9.20 14.52
C GLY A 139 44.61 9.78 13.17
N LYS A 140 43.98 8.99 12.28
CA LYS A 140 43.57 9.44 10.95
C LYS A 140 42.20 8.87 10.58
N LEU A 141 41.18 9.73 10.52
CA LEU A 141 39.88 9.44 9.92
C LEU A 141 40.01 9.50 8.40
N ILE A 142 40.40 8.40 7.77
CA ILE A 142 40.23 8.21 6.32
C ILE A 142 39.05 7.27 6.14
N CYS A 143 37.91 7.81 5.68
CA CYS A 143 36.79 6.98 5.25
C CYS A 143 37.16 6.27 3.93
N PRO A 144 37.17 4.93 3.88
CA PRO A 144 37.42 4.21 2.65
C PRO A 144 36.08 3.98 1.95
N HIS A 145 35.63 4.90 1.10
CA HIS A 145 34.80 4.47 -0.03
C HIS A 145 34.77 5.48 -1.17
N GLN A 146 35.83 5.46 -1.97
CA GLN A 146 35.79 5.99 -3.32
C GLN A 146 35.79 4.81 -4.29
N SER A 147 34.69 4.63 -5.02
CA SER A 147 34.63 4.29 -6.45
C SER A 147 33.43 3.39 -6.81
N ARG A 148 32.50 3.95 -7.59
CA ARG A 148 31.96 3.42 -8.85
C ARG A 148 30.75 4.25 -9.28
N GLN A 149 31.00 5.46 -9.80
CA GLN A 149 30.05 6.05 -10.73
C GLN A 149 30.35 5.46 -12.11
N ARG A 150 29.50 4.51 -12.52
CA ARG A 150 29.41 4.04 -13.90
C ARG A 150 28.69 5.13 -14.69
N TYR A 151 29.39 5.73 -15.65
CA TYR A 151 28.79 6.53 -16.71
C TYR A 151 27.76 5.68 -17.45
N LYS A 152 26.50 6.14 -17.48
CA LYS A 152 25.55 5.79 -18.55
C LYS A 152 25.52 6.98 -19.51
N GLY A 153 26.17 6.81 -20.66
CA GLY A 153 26.02 7.73 -21.78
C GLY A 153 24.61 7.65 -22.33
N HIS A 154 24.02 8.83 -22.58
CA HIS A 154 22.95 8.99 -23.55
C HIS A 154 23.60 9.34 -24.88
N LEU A 155 23.44 8.45 -25.86
CA LEU A 155 23.56 8.72 -27.29
C LEU A 155 22.16 8.53 -27.88
N GLY A 156 21.77 9.45 -28.77
CA GLY A 156 20.52 9.43 -29.53
C GLY A 156 19.62 10.59 -29.19
#